data_AF-X8DBK8-F1
#
_entry.id   AF-X8DBK8-F1
#
_cell.length_a   1.000
_cell.length_b   1.000
_cell.length_c   1.000
_cell.angle_alpha   90.00
_cell.angle_beta   90.00
_cell.angle_gamma   90.00
#
_symmetry.space_group_name_H-M   'P 1'
#
loop_
_entity.id
_entity.type
_entity.pdbx_description
1 polymer ?
#
loop_
_entity_poly.entity_id
_entity_poly.type
_entity_poly.pdbx_seq_one_letter_code
_entity_poly.pdbx_strand_id
1 'polypeptide(L)'
;MLEPLAGRADQDKWVIYVPPENAEAVRAAVFAVGAGRIGDYSCCSWSVTGTGQFLAHDGASPTIGSIGTVERVAEDRVEVVAPTRLRADVLSAMRSAHPYEEPAFDIFALAPPPTDTGLGRVGALPQPEPLRAFVSRVRDALPATSWGCAQPGSRAAGVAGRGVRRGRDSLLGAAAAADVQAYVTADLRHHPADEHRRASDVALVDVAHWASEFPWCNQAADILRSRFGESLPVRVCTVCTDPWNLETETGGGQQ
;
A
#
# COMPACT_ATOMS: atom_id res chain seq x y z
N MET A 1 10.35 3.66 3.54
CA MET A 1 9.57 2.45 3.87
C MET A 1 10.17 1.28 3.11
N LEU A 2 10.13 0.05 3.62
CA LEU A 2 10.71 -1.10 2.89
C LEU A 2 9.75 -1.65 1.84
N GLU A 3 8.50 -1.86 2.23
CA GLU A 3 7.47 -2.36 1.32
C GLU A 3 6.27 -1.43 1.44
N PRO A 4 6.19 -0.38 0.60
CA PRO A 4 5.00 0.44 0.49
C PRO A 4 3.81 -0.45 0.18
N LEU A 5 2.70 -0.25 0.88
CA LEU A 5 1.43 -0.80 0.44
C LEU A 5 1.18 -0.18 -0.93
N ALA A 6 1.21 -1.04 -1.95
CA ALA A 6 0.55 -0.72 -3.19
C ALA A 6 -0.88 -0.37 -2.79
N GLY A 7 -1.28 0.89 -3.01
CA GLY A 7 -2.67 1.26 -2.83
C GLY A 7 -3.52 0.23 -3.58
N ARG A 8 -4.71 -0.08 -3.06
CA ARG A 8 -5.62 -0.87 -3.88
C ARG A 8 -6.04 0.02 -5.04
N ALA A 9 -5.96 -0.47 -6.28
CA ALA A 9 -6.56 0.21 -7.42
C ALA A 9 -8.07 0.24 -7.20
N ASP A 10 -8.56 1.31 -6.58
CA ASP A 10 -9.94 1.48 -6.16
C ASP A 10 -10.68 2.47 -7.07
N GLN A 11 -10.03 2.94 -8.13
CA GLN A 11 -10.59 3.84 -9.14
C GLN A 11 -10.35 3.31 -10.55
N ASP A 12 -11.33 3.58 -11.40
CA ASP A 12 -11.23 3.41 -12.84
C ASP A 12 -11.40 4.74 -13.55
N LYS A 13 -10.71 4.88 -14.67
CA LYS A 13 -11.00 5.87 -15.68
C LYS A 13 -11.90 5.23 -16.73
N TRP A 14 -13.08 5.80 -16.90
CA TRP A 14 -14.03 5.48 -17.95
C TRP A 14 -13.81 6.41 -19.13
N VAL A 15 -13.77 5.85 -20.32
CA VAL A 15 -13.72 6.58 -21.60
C VAL A 15 -14.95 6.16 -22.39
N ILE A 16 -15.80 7.11 -22.75
CA ILE A 16 -17.10 6.87 -23.39
C ILE A 16 -17.11 7.67 -24.69
N TYR A 17 -17.45 7.04 -25.81
CA TYR A 17 -17.57 7.70 -27.11
C TYR A 17 -19.05 7.90 -27.43
N VAL A 18 -19.45 9.16 -27.63
CA VAL A 18 -20.87 9.55 -27.75
C VAL A 18 -21.03 10.71 -28.73
N PRO A 19 -22.12 10.80 -29.53
CA PRO A 19 -22.42 11.99 -30.32
C PRO A 19 -22.46 13.27 -29.46
N PRO A 20 -21.91 14.40 -29.95
CA PRO A 20 -21.84 15.65 -29.18
C PRO A 20 -23.20 16.11 -28.61
N GLU A 21 -24.28 15.93 -29.37
CA GLU A 21 -25.65 16.29 -28.97
C GLU A 21 -26.18 15.46 -27.78
N ASN A 22 -25.61 14.27 -27.55
CA ASN A 22 -26.00 13.36 -26.46
C ASN A 22 -25.01 13.36 -25.30
N ALA A 23 -23.83 13.97 -25.45
CA ALA A 23 -22.74 13.89 -24.48
C ALA A 23 -23.14 14.41 -23.09
N GLU A 24 -23.98 15.45 -23.02
CA GLU A 24 -24.43 16.02 -21.75
C GLU A 24 -25.38 15.09 -20.98
N ALA A 25 -26.28 14.41 -21.69
CA ALA A 25 -27.19 13.44 -21.09
C ALA A 25 -26.42 12.27 -20.48
N VAL A 26 -25.40 11.77 -21.20
CA VAL A 26 -24.53 10.69 -20.71
C VAL A 26 -23.72 11.14 -19.50
N ARG A 27 -23.12 12.34 -19.52
CA ARG A 27 -22.41 12.92 -18.36
C ARG A 27 -23.31 12.99 -17.13
N ALA A 28 -24.50 13.57 -17.27
CA ALA A 28 -25.45 13.69 -16.17
C ALA A 28 -25.81 12.33 -15.56
N ALA A 29 -26.03 11.30 -16.39
CA ALA A 29 -26.36 9.96 -15.94
C ALA A 29 -25.24 9.31 -15.12
N VAL A 30 -23.99 9.38 -15.58
CA VAL A 30 -22.85 8.79 -14.85
C VAL A 30 -22.52 9.58 -13.57
N PHE A 31 -22.71 10.90 -13.57
CA PHE A 31 -22.52 11.73 -12.38
C PHE A 31 -23.57 11.45 -11.31
N ALA A 32 -24.83 11.16 -11.69
CA ALA A 32 -25.91 10.84 -10.77
C ALA A 32 -25.59 9.59 -9.92
N VAL A 33 -24.87 8.61 -10.49
CA VAL A 33 -24.44 7.39 -9.77
C VAL A 33 -23.09 7.56 -9.06
N GLY A 34 -22.46 8.73 -9.14
CA GLY A 34 -21.28 9.08 -8.37
C GLY A 34 -19.95 9.03 -9.13
N ALA A 35 -19.96 8.81 -10.45
CA ALA A 35 -18.77 9.06 -11.27
C ALA A 35 -18.41 10.56 -11.23
N GLY A 36 -17.14 10.88 -11.44
CA GLY A 36 -16.66 12.27 -11.48
C GLY A 36 -16.61 12.96 -10.12
N ARG A 37 -16.62 12.21 -9.01
CA ARG A 37 -16.36 12.74 -7.67
C ARG A 37 -14.89 12.56 -7.33
N ILE A 38 -14.17 13.67 -7.15
CA ILE A 38 -12.73 13.69 -6.83
C ILE A 38 -12.52 14.68 -5.68
N GLY A 39 -12.19 14.17 -4.50
CA GLY A 39 -12.10 15.01 -3.29
C GLY A 39 -13.42 15.74 -3.03
N ASP A 40 -13.35 17.06 -2.88
CA ASP A 40 -14.50 17.93 -2.65
C ASP A 40 -15.20 18.40 -3.94
N TYR A 41 -14.81 17.86 -5.11
CA TYR A 41 -15.37 18.21 -6.41
C TYR A 41 -16.28 17.11 -6.94
N SER A 42 -17.35 17.51 -7.63
CA SER A 42 -18.30 16.63 -8.31
C SER A 42 -18.42 17.00 -9.79
N CYS A 43 -18.99 16.10 -10.58
CA CYS A 43 -19.20 16.28 -12.02
C CYS A 43 -17.90 16.54 -12.80
N CYS A 44 -16.77 15.99 -12.32
CA CYS A 44 -15.49 16.09 -12.99
C CYS A 44 -15.45 15.15 -14.21
N SER A 45 -15.34 15.73 -15.40
CA SER A 45 -15.04 15.01 -16.63
C SER A 45 -14.14 15.83 -17.53
N TRP A 46 -13.47 15.17 -18.47
CA TRP A 46 -12.77 15.81 -19.57
C TRP A 46 -13.33 15.31 -20.90
N SER A 47 -13.31 16.12 -21.95
CA SER A 47 -13.85 15.71 -23.25
C SER A 47 -13.04 16.29 -24.41
N VAL A 48 -12.99 15.55 -25.52
CA VAL A 48 -12.45 15.99 -26.80
C VAL A 48 -13.29 15.40 -27.94
N THR A 49 -13.56 16.19 -28.97
CA THR A 49 -14.27 15.72 -30.16
C THR A 49 -13.27 15.10 -31.15
N GLY A 50 -13.64 13.94 -31.69
CA GLY A 50 -12.92 13.23 -32.74
C GLY A 50 -13.87 12.62 -33.76
N THR A 51 -13.34 11.74 -34.60
CA THR A 51 -14.13 11.01 -35.61
C THR A 51 -14.22 9.54 -35.24
N GLY A 52 -15.42 9.06 -34.95
CA GLY A 52 -15.74 7.64 -34.86
C GLY A 52 -15.97 7.04 -36.24
N GLN A 53 -15.69 5.73 -36.39
CA GLN A 53 -15.97 4.99 -37.60
C GLN A 53 -16.47 3.59 -37.27
N PHE A 54 -17.54 3.16 -37.92
CA PHE A 54 -18.08 1.80 -37.77
C PHE A 54 -18.72 1.30 -39.07
N LEU A 55 -18.94 0.00 -39.14
CA LEU A 55 -19.67 -0.69 -40.21
C LEU A 55 -20.78 -1.50 -39.55
N ALA A 56 -22.03 -1.11 -39.77
CA ALA A 56 -23.17 -1.88 -39.29
C ALA A 56 -23.32 -3.17 -40.12
N HIS A 57 -23.38 -4.32 -39.46
CA HIS A 57 -23.59 -5.63 -40.07
C HIS A 57 -25.07 -6.05 -40.01
N ASP A 58 -25.42 -7.13 -40.72
CA ASP A 58 -26.75 -7.72 -40.67
C ASP A 58 -27.13 -8.06 -39.22
N GLY A 59 -28.26 -7.51 -38.76
CA GLY A 59 -28.75 -7.66 -37.38
C GLY A 59 -28.54 -6.44 -36.48
N ALA A 60 -27.73 -5.45 -36.89
CA ALA A 60 -27.61 -4.19 -36.16
C ALA A 60 -28.82 -3.27 -36.40
N SER A 61 -29.20 -2.49 -35.38
CA SER A 61 -30.16 -1.39 -35.49
C SER A 61 -29.45 -0.05 -35.24
N PRO A 62 -28.59 0.41 -36.18
CA PRO A 62 -27.77 1.59 -35.95
C PRO A 62 -28.63 2.84 -35.81
N THR A 63 -28.38 3.63 -34.76
CA THR A 63 -29.02 4.94 -34.56
C THR A 63 -28.62 5.93 -35.66
N ILE A 64 -27.41 5.78 -36.22
CA ILE A 64 -26.86 6.62 -37.28
C ILE A 64 -26.30 5.73 -38.40
N GLY A 65 -26.66 6.03 -39.65
CA GLY A 65 -26.12 5.37 -40.84
C GLY A 65 -26.91 4.16 -41.33
N SER A 66 -26.31 3.38 -42.24
CA SER A 66 -26.97 2.24 -42.90
C SER A 66 -26.15 0.94 -42.83
N ILE A 67 -26.85 -0.21 -42.79
CA ILE A 67 -26.23 -1.54 -42.84
C ILE A 67 -25.38 -1.69 -44.11
N GLY A 68 -24.19 -2.28 -43.95
CA GLY A 68 -23.26 -2.56 -45.06
C GLY A 68 -22.43 -1.36 -45.53
N THR A 69 -22.59 -0.18 -44.91
CA THR A 69 -21.83 1.04 -45.24
C THR A 69 -20.93 1.45 -44.09
N VAL A 70 -19.69 1.86 -44.41
CA VAL A 70 -18.78 2.44 -43.42
C VAL A 70 -19.20 3.87 -43.14
N GLU A 71 -19.59 4.13 -41.91
CA GLU A 71 -20.03 5.44 -41.45
C GLU A 71 -18.91 6.14 -40.71
N ARG A 72 -18.83 7.46 -40.84
CA ARG A 72 -17.91 8.32 -40.09
C ARG A 72 -18.69 9.45 -39.46
N VAL A 73 -18.61 9.54 -38.14
CA VAL A 73 -19.41 10.49 -37.36
C VAL A 73 -18.52 11.25 -36.39
N ALA A 74 -18.89 12.49 -36.08
CA ALA A 74 -18.25 13.24 -35.00
C ALA A 74 -18.68 12.65 -33.67
N GLU A 75 -17.73 12.36 -32.77
CA GLU A 75 -18.01 11.83 -31.44
C GLU A 75 -17.15 12.55 -30.40
N ASP A 76 -17.74 12.80 -29.24
CA ASP A 76 -17.03 13.22 -28.05
C ASP A 76 -16.48 11.99 -27.33
N ARG A 77 -15.17 11.98 -27.10
CA ARG A 77 -14.51 11.10 -26.13
C ARG A 77 -14.64 11.74 -24.76
N VAL A 78 -15.61 11.28 -23.98
CA VAL A 78 -15.87 11.74 -22.61
C VAL A 78 -15.12 10.85 -21.63
N GLU A 79 -14.32 11.45 -20.77
CA GLU A 79 -13.55 10.73 -19.76
C GLU A 79 -13.94 11.13 -18.34
N VAL A 80 -14.21 10.13 -17.49
CA VAL A 80 -14.61 10.32 -16.09
C VAL A 80 -13.89 9.32 -15.18
N VAL A 81 -13.62 9.69 -13.93
CA VAL A 81 -13.07 8.78 -12.92
C VAL A 81 -14.18 8.31 -11.99
N ALA A 82 -14.22 7.03 -11.66
CA ALA A 82 -15.19 6.48 -10.72
C ALA A 82 -14.56 5.39 -9.83
N PRO A 83 -15.00 5.24 -8.58
CA PRO A 83 -14.64 4.11 -7.75
C PRO A 83 -14.97 2.76 -8.42
N THR A 84 -14.07 1.78 -8.32
CA THR A 84 -14.25 0.43 -8.91
C THR A 84 -15.51 -0.27 -8.43
N ARG A 85 -15.94 0.00 -7.19
CA ARG A 85 -17.19 -0.52 -6.62
C ARG A 85 -18.45 -0.03 -7.33
N LEU A 86 -18.39 1.06 -8.10
CA LEU A 86 -19.52 1.63 -8.84
C LEU A 86 -19.57 1.16 -10.31
N ARG A 87 -18.70 0.23 -10.73
CA ARG A 87 -18.62 -0.19 -12.14
C ARG A 87 -19.96 -0.59 -12.75
N ALA A 88 -20.74 -1.40 -12.02
CA ALA A 88 -22.03 -1.87 -12.50
C ALA A 88 -23.04 -0.72 -12.66
N ASP A 89 -23.07 0.21 -11.69
CA ASP A 89 -23.98 1.35 -11.71
C ASP A 89 -23.62 2.34 -12.81
N VAL A 90 -22.32 2.63 -12.98
CA VAL A 90 -21.82 3.50 -14.06
C VAL A 90 -22.11 2.89 -15.43
N LEU A 91 -21.87 1.59 -15.61
CA LEU A 91 -22.17 0.88 -16.85
C LEU A 91 -23.65 0.95 -17.20
N SER A 92 -24.52 0.68 -16.21
CA SER A 92 -25.96 0.73 -16.41
C SER A 92 -26.44 2.14 -16.75
N ALA A 93 -26.00 3.15 -15.99
CA ALA A 93 -26.41 4.54 -16.20
C ALA A 93 -25.95 5.06 -17.56
N MET A 94 -24.70 4.78 -17.95
CA MET A 94 -24.17 5.13 -19.27
C MET A 94 -25.00 4.47 -20.37
N ARG A 95 -25.21 3.14 -20.33
CA ARG A 95 -25.98 2.43 -21.38
C ARG A 95 -27.41 2.94 -21.51
N SER A 96 -28.09 3.21 -20.40
CA SER A 96 -29.46 3.72 -20.42
C SER A 96 -29.58 5.13 -21.00
N ALA A 97 -28.55 5.96 -20.86
CA ALA A 97 -28.55 7.33 -21.37
C ALA A 97 -27.95 7.46 -22.78
N HIS A 98 -27.25 6.42 -23.25
CA HIS A 98 -26.54 6.46 -24.53
C HIS A 98 -27.52 6.29 -25.72
N PRO A 99 -27.34 7.04 -26.82
CA PRO A 99 -28.23 6.93 -27.98
C PRO A 99 -28.05 5.64 -28.79
N TYR A 100 -26.89 4.99 -28.67
CA TYR A 100 -26.60 3.74 -29.37
C TYR A 100 -27.02 2.52 -28.56
N GLU A 101 -27.51 1.49 -29.25
CA GLU A 101 -27.79 0.17 -28.68
C GLU A 101 -26.55 -0.47 -28.07
N GLU A 102 -25.42 -0.38 -28.77
CA GLU A 102 -24.11 -0.88 -28.32
C GLU A 102 -23.09 0.27 -28.24
N PRO A 103 -23.02 0.99 -27.10
CA PRO A 103 -22.05 2.07 -26.89
C PRO A 103 -20.62 1.53 -26.82
N ALA A 104 -19.68 2.21 -27.49
CA ALA A 104 -18.25 1.97 -27.30
C ALA A 104 -17.75 2.69 -26.04
N PHE A 105 -17.03 1.96 -25.17
CA PHE A 105 -16.39 2.53 -23.99
C PHE A 105 -15.20 1.67 -23.53
N ASP A 106 -14.29 2.28 -22.81
CA ASP A 106 -13.13 1.64 -22.18
C ASP A 106 -13.13 1.86 -20.67
N ILE A 107 -12.61 0.88 -19.93
CA ILE A 107 -12.36 0.98 -18.48
C ILE A 107 -10.87 0.75 -18.24
N PHE A 108 -10.17 1.79 -17.80
CA PHE A 108 -8.76 1.71 -17.41
C PHE A 108 -8.66 1.69 -15.88
N ALA A 109 -8.12 0.60 -15.32
CA ALA A 109 -7.77 0.55 -13.91
C ALA A 109 -6.65 1.57 -13.62
N LEU A 110 -6.87 2.47 -12.66
CA LEU A 110 -5.87 3.46 -12.30
C LEU A 110 -4.89 2.89 -11.29
N ALA A 111 -3.61 3.02 -11.59
CA ALA A 111 -2.57 2.75 -10.61
C ALA A 111 -2.65 3.82 -9.50
N PRO A 112 -2.70 3.42 -8.23
CA PRO A 112 -2.70 4.39 -7.14
C PRO A 112 -1.34 5.10 -7.07
N PRO A 113 -1.32 6.35 -6.60
CA PRO A 113 -0.07 7.04 -6.34
C PRO A 113 0.73 6.31 -5.24
N PRO A 114 2.05 6.51 -5.17
CA PRO A 114 2.86 6.01 -4.08
C PRO A 114 2.32 6.46 -2.72
N THR A 115 2.24 5.54 -1.76
CA THR A 115 1.80 5.85 -0.40
C THR A 115 2.99 5.92 0.56
N ASP A 116 2.81 6.65 1.66
CA ASP A 116 3.72 6.66 2.81
C ASP A 116 3.38 5.56 3.84
N THR A 117 2.51 4.62 3.46
CA THR A 117 2.00 3.53 4.31
C THR A 117 2.46 2.17 3.81
N GLY A 118 2.75 1.25 4.74
CA GLY A 118 3.31 -0.07 4.45
C GLY A 118 4.32 -0.54 5.49
N LEU A 119 5.00 -1.64 5.17
CA LEU A 119 5.83 -2.39 6.11
C LEU A 119 7.25 -1.83 6.19
N GLY A 120 7.81 -1.89 7.39
CA GLY A 120 9.14 -1.37 7.68
C GLY A 120 9.18 0.16 7.75
N ARG A 121 10.19 0.69 8.44
CA ARG A 121 10.57 2.11 8.41
C ARG A 121 12.06 2.21 8.29
N VAL A 122 12.57 2.94 7.30
CA VAL A 122 13.99 3.27 7.18
C VAL A 122 14.21 4.62 7.83
N GLY A 123 15.14 4.74 8.77
CA GLY A 123 15.49 6.03 9.38
C GLY A 123 16.99 6.11 9.65
N ALA A 124 17.57 7.31 9.60
CA ALA A 124 19.00 7.56 9.81
C ALA A 124 19.36 7.79 11.30
N LEU A 125 20.51 7.29 11.76
CA LEU A 125 21.10 7.64 13.04
C LEU A 125 21.68 9.06 12.98
N PRO A 126 21.62 9.84 14.07
CA PRO A 126 22.20 11.19 14.10
C PRO A 126 23.72 11.23 13.90
N GLN A 127 24.42 10.18 14.34
CA GLN A 127 25.87 10.01 14.26
C GLN A 127 26.15 8.53 13.93
N PRO A 128 27.14 8.21 13.08
CA PRO A 128 27.58 6.84 12.87
C PRO A 128 28.11 6.21 14.16
N GLU A 129 27.77 4.95 14.41
CA GLU A 129 28.26 4.20 15.57
C GLU A 129 28.70 2.77 15.20
N PRO A 130 29.59 2.13 15.97
CA PRO A 130 29.95 0.73 15.75
C PRO A 130 28.72 -0.17 15.89
N LEU A 131 28.64 -1.26 15.11
CA LEU A 131 27.47 -2.15 15.14
C LEU A 131 27.17 -2.70 16.53
N ARG A 132 28.20 -3.04 17.33
CA ARG A 132 28.03 -3.47 18.73
C ARG A 132 27.29 -2.42 19.59
N ALA A 133 27.57 -1.14 19.35
CA ALA A 133 26.95 -0.04 20.08
C ALA A 133 25.48 0.11 19.63
N PHE A 134 25.24 -0.01 18.33
CA PHE A 134 23.89 -0.04 17.76
C PHE A 134 23.05 -1.20 18.32
N VAL A 135 23.60 -2.41 18.40
CA VAL A 135 22.92 -3.58 18.99
C VAL A 135 22.60 -3.35 20.47
N SER A 136 23.54 -2.81 21.25
CA SER A 136 23.28 -2.43 22.64
C SER A 136 22.15 -1.42 22.73
N ARG A 137 22.18 -0.37 21.91
CA ARG A 137 21.14 0.65 21.86
C ARG A 137 19.77 0.07 21.48
N VAL A 138 19.71 -0.87 20.54
CA VAL A 138 18.46 -1.56 20.16
C VAL A 138 17.91 -2.35 21.35
N ARG A 139 18.76 -3.14 22.02
CA ARG A 139 18.39 -3.88 23.24
C ARG A 139 17.86 -2.94 24.32
N ASP A 140 18.57 -1.84 24.59
CA ASP A 140 18.26 -0.91 25.67
C ASP A 140 17.00 -0.06 25.35
N ALA A 141 16.66 0.09 24.07
CA ALA A 141 15.45 0.80 23.61
C ALA A 141 14.20 -0.08 23.52
N LEU A 142 14.32 -1.38 23.78
CA LEU A 142 13.22 -2.36 23.73
C LEU A 142 12.96 -2.94 25.13
N PRO A 143 11.73 -3.42 25.41
CA PRO A 143 11.44 -4.16 26.63
C PRO A 143 12.39 -5.35 26.81
N ALA A 144 12.84 -5.57 28.04
CA ALA A 144 13.68 -6.71 28.36
C ALA A 144 12.91 -8.04 28.19
N THR A 145 13.57 -9.03 27.58
CA THR A 145 13.08 -10.38 27.33
C THR A 145 14.24 -11.36 27.49
N SER A 146 13.95 -12.63 27.77
CA SER A 146 14.97 -13.67 27.93
C SER A 146 15.69 -14.01 26.63
N TRP A 147 15.07 -13.77 25.49
CA TRP A 147 15.71 -13.83 24.17
C TRP A 147 16.78 -12.74 23.98
N GLY A 148 16.58 -11.58 24.60
CA GLY A 148 17.46 -10.42 24.44
C GLY A 148 17.54 -9.95 22.99
N CYS A 149 18.77 -9.72 22.54
CA CYS A 149 19.09 -9.29 21.17
C CYS A 149 20.21 -10.17 20.62
N ALA A 150 19.94 -10.87 19.51
CA ALA A 150 20.90 -11.72 18.84
C ALA A 150 21.41 -11.05 17.57
N GLN A 151 22.72 -11.16 17.35
CA GLN A 151 23.36 -10.69 16.13
C GLN A 151 24.33 -11.78 15.65
N PRO A 152 24.21 -12.26 14.41
CA PRO A 152 25.26 -13.08 13.81
C PRO A 152 26.55 -12.26 13.70
N GLY A 153 27.70 -12.86 14.02
CA GLY A 153 29.00 -12.16 13.93
C GLY A 153 29.21 -11.52 12.55
N SER A 154 29.45 -10.21 12.50
CA SER A 154 29.49 -9.42 11.26
C SER A 154 30.91 -8.97 10.89
N ARG A 155 31.16 -8.75 9.59
CA ARG A 155 32.31 -7.97 9.08
C ARG A 155 32.05 -6.45 9.03
N ALA A 156 30.83 -5.99 9.30
CA ALA A 156 30.46 -4.58 9.17
C ALA A 156 31.19 -3.69 10.20
N ALA A 157 31.95 -2.70 9.72
CA ALA A 157 32.80 -1.84 10.54
C ALA A 157 32.06 -0.66 11.21
N GLY A 158 30.83 -0.33 10.79
CA GLY A 158 30.02 0.75 11.38
C GLY A 158 28.61 0.85 10.80
N VAL A 159 27.66 1.36 11.58
CA VAL A 159 26.27 1.63 11.18
C VAL A 159 26.16 3.15 10.98
N ALA A 160 26.17 3.59 9.72
CA ALA A 160 26.05 5.02 9.35
C ALA A 160 24.60 5.51 9.24
N GLY A 161 23.65 4.70 9.65
CA GLY A 161 22.45 5.21 10.27
C GLY A 161 21.16 4.66 9.75
N ARG A 162 21.08 3.99 8.61
CA ARG A 162 19.76 3.58 8.09
C ARG A 162 19.35 2.23 8.66
N GLY A 163 18.45 2.25 9.63
CA GLY A 163 17.90 1.08 10.30
C GLY A 163 16.45 0.84 9.90
N VAL A 164 16.08 -0.42 9.65
CA VAL A 164 14.69 -0.79 9.44
C VAL A 164 14.05 -1.27 10.72
N ARG A 165 12.84 -0.79 11.03
CA ARG A 165 11.98 -1.40 12.06
C ARG A 165 10.76 -2.07 11.45
N ARG A 166 10.61 -3.37 11.75
CA ARG A 166 9.53 -4.32 11.43
C ARG A 166 9.57 -5.00 10.05
N GLY A 167 9.68 -6.32 10.12
CA GLY A 167 9.34 -7.34 9.14
C GLY A 167 9.51 -8.71 9.82
N ARG A 168 9.29 -9.79 9.07
CA ARG A 168 9.90 -11.09 9.36
C ARG A 168 11.05 -11.27 8.38
N ASP A 169 11.59 -12.48 8.25
CA ASP A 169 12.55 -12.82 7.20
C ASP A 169 12.05 -12.56 5.76
N SER A 170 10.74 -12.40 5.55
CA SER A 170 10.12 -12.06 4.26
C SER A 170 10.60 -10.73 3.65
N LEU A 171 11.14 -9.81 4.45
CA LEU A 171 11.64 -8.51 3.96
C LEU A 171 13.16 -8.45 3.79
N LEU A 172 13.89 -9.57 3.93
CA LEU A 172 15.35 -9.58 3.80
C LEU A 172 15.83 -9.09 2.42
N GLY A 173 15.10 -9.42 1.34
CA GLY A 173 15.40 -8.91 0.00
C GLY A 173 15.18 -7.39 -0.11
N ALA A 174 14.07 -6.89 0.43
CA ALA A 174 13.78 -5.45 0.47
C ALA A 174 14.80 -4.69 1.32
N ALA A 175 15.26 -5.28 2.43
CA ALA A 175 16.31 -4.72 3.27
C ALA A 175 17.67 -4.69 2.55
N ALA A 176 18.04 -5.74 1.81
CA ALA A 176 19.29 -5.76 1.04
C ALA A 176 19.28 -4.74 -0.12
N ALA A 177 18.12 -4.50 -0.73
CA ALA A 177 17.95 -3.51 -1.79
C ALA A 177 17.80 -2.08 -1.24
N ALA A 178 17.40 -1.93 0.03
CA ALA A 178 17.42 -0.64 0.69
C ALA A 178 18.86 -0.26 1.02
N ASP A 179 19.21 1.02 0.85
CA ASP A 179 20.53 1.56 1.16
C ASP A 179 20.75 1.64 2.70
N VAL A 180 20.57 0.53 3.42
CA VAL A 180 20.62 0.40 4.88
C VAL A 180 21.89 -0.32 5.30
N GLN A 181 22.39 -0.05 6.51
CA GLN A 181 23.54 -0.79 7.06
C GLN A 181 23.13 -1.87 8.07
N ALA A 182 21.92 -1.77 8.64
CA ALA A 182 21.41 -2.74 9.58
C ALA A 182 19.89 -2.93 9.44
N TYR A 183 19.43 -4.16 9.63
CA TYR A 183 18.04 -4.58 9.60
C TYR A 183 17.63 -5.14 10.96
N VAL A 184 16.72 -4.45 11.66
CA VAL A 184 16.22 -4.83 12.99
C VAL A 184 14.85 -5.48 12.85
N THR A 185 14.75 -6.74 13.25
CA THR A 185 13.57 -7.57 13.03
C THR A 185 13.43 -8.61 14.13
N ALA A 186 12.34 -9.38 14.10
CA ALA A 186 12.16 -10.57 14.91
C ALA A 186 11.94 -11.81 14.04
N ASP A 187 11.96 -12.99 14.67
CA ASP A 187 11.67 -14.30 14.09
C ASP A 187 12.58 -14.66 12.90
N LEU A 188 13.87 -14.29 12.95
CA LEU A 188 14.80 -14.73 11.92
C LEU A 188 15.04 -16.24 11.97
N ARG A 189 14.63 -16.93 10.91
CA ARG A 189 14.96 -18.35 10.71
C ARG A 189 16.42 -18.52 10.28
N HIS A 190 16.99 -19.66 10.65
CA HIS A 190 18.40 -19.97 10.41
C HIS A 190 18.81 -19.84 8.94
N HIS A 191 18.17 -20.57 8.02
CA HIS A 191 18.60 -20.59 6.61
C HIS A 191 18.43 -19.23 5.90
N PRO A 192 17.29 -18.52 6.01
CA PRO A 192 17.17 -17.18 5.43
C PRO A 192 18.22 -16.19 5.96
N ALA A 193 18.54 -16.25 7.25
CA ALA A 193 19.56 -15.39 7.84
C ALA A 193 20.98 -15.74 7.34
N ASP A 194 21.32 -17.03 7.23
CA ASP A 194 22.62 -17.47 6.69
C ASP A 194 22.78 -17.07 5.22
N GLU A 195 21.75 -17.30 4.40
CA GLU A 195 21.74 -16.94 3.00
C GLU A 195 21.91 -15.43 2.80
N HIS A 196 21.15 -14.62 3.56
CA HIS A 196 21.27 -13.17 3.51
C HIS A 196 22.68 -12.69 3.84
N ARG A 197 23.36 -13.28 4.83
CA ARG A 197 24.74 -12.92 5.20
C ARG A 197 25.77 -13.26 4.14
N ARG A 198 25.48 -14.22 3.26
CA ARG A 198 26.36 -14.56 2.13
C ARG A 198 26.12 -13.64 0.93
N ALA A 199 24.90 -13.14 0.79
CA ALA A 199 24.46 -12.32 -0.33
C ALA A 199 24.56 -10.81 -0.07
N SER A 200 24.58 -10.37 1.19
CA SER A 200 24.48 -8.97 1.58
C SER A 200 25.35 -8.66 2.80
N ASP A 201 25.90 -7.44 2.83
CA ASP A 201 26.65 -6.89 3.96
C ASP A 201 25.75 -6.21 5.01
N VAL A 202 24.42 -6.17 4.79
CA VAL A 202 23.46 -5.61 5.75
C VAL A 202 23.49 -6.42 7.04
N ALA A 203 23.76 -5.75 8.16
CA ALA A 203 23.81 -6.40 9.46
C ALA A 203 22.40 -6.81 9.93
N LEU A 204 22.23 -8.06 10.36
CA LEU A 204 20.99 -8.54 10.95
C LEU A 204 21.01 -8.39 12.46
N VAL A 205 19.94 -7.79 13.01
CA VAL A 205 19.71 -7.64 14.45
C VAL A 205 18.36 -8.27 14.77
N ASP A 206 18.39 -9.43 15.42
CA ASP A 206 17.20 -10.16 15.82
C ASP A 206 16.83 -9.84 17.26
N VAL A 207 15.57 -9.47 17.48
CA VAL A 207 15.03 -9.15 18.80
C VAL A 207 13.82 -10.03 19.08
N ALA A 208 13.44 -10.17 20.35
CA ALA A 208 12.19 -10.85 20.68
C ALA A 208 11.01 -10.22 19.94
N HIS A 209 10.14 -11.07 19.38
CA HIS A 209 8.95 -10.63 18.66
C HIS A 209 8.12 -9.69 19.53
N TRP A 210 7.79 -10.14 20.74
CA TRP A 210 7.01 -9.35 21.70
C TRP A 210 7.66 -8.00 22.00
N ALA A 211 8.97 -7.96 22.25
CA ALA A 211 9.69 -6.73 22.54
C ALA A 211 9.63 -5.74 21.37
N SER A 212 9.73 -6.23 20.14
CA SER A 212 9.64 -5.40 18.93
C SER A 212 8.24 -4.79 18.73
N GLU A 213 7.20 -5.49 19.18
CA GLU A 213 5.81 -5.13 18.91
C GLU A 213 5.12 -4.36 20.03
N PHE A 214 5.47 -4.68 21.29
CA PHE A 214 4.88 -4.08 22.48
C PHE A 214 4.86 -2.53 22.49
N PRO A 215 5.90 -1.81 22.02
CA PRO A 215 5.87 -0.34 21.97
C PRO A 215 4.69 0.24 21.18
N TRP A 216 4.10 -0.51 20.25
CA TRP A 216 2.90 -0.09 19.52
C TRP A 216 1.66 -0.01 20.42
N CYS A 217 1.56 -0.82 21.48
CA CYS A 217 0.43 -0.77 22.40
C CYS A 217 0.29 0.60 23.09
N ASN A 218 1.41 1.25 23.41
CA ASN A 218 1.39 2.62 23.94
C ASN A 218 0.92 3.63 22.89
N GLN A 219 1.41 3.54 21.64
CA GLN A 219 0.95 4.41 20.56
C GLN A 219 -0.54 4.26 20.27
N ALA A 220 -1.04 3.02 20.23
CA ALA A 220 -2.46 2.74 20.07
C ALA A 220 -3.28 3.32 21.22
N ALA A 221 -2.81 3.18 22.46
CA ALA A 221 -3.47 3.76 23.62
C ALA A 221 -3.54 5.29 23.55
N ASP A 222 -2.47 5.95 23.09
CA ASP A 222 -2.45 7.41 22.96
C ASP A 222 -3.38 7.91 21.86
N ILE A 223 -3.50 7.19 20.74
CA ILE A 223 -4.50 7.48 19.70
C ILE A 223 -5.92 7.40 20.29
N LEU A 224 -6.23 6.33 21.04
CA LEU A 224 -7.55 6.16 21.65
C LEU A 224 -7.84 7.25 22.69
N ARG A 225 -6.88 7.55 23.58
CA ARG A 225 -7.02 8.62 24.58
C ARG A 225 -7.21 9.98 23.94
N SER A 226 -6.46 10.30 22.89
CA SER A 226 -6.57 11.56 22.15
C SER A 226 -7.96 11.71 21.51
N ARG A 227 -8.54 10.62 21.01
CA ARG A 227 -9.83 10.64 20.30
C ARG A 227 -11.05 10.58 21.21
N PHE A 228 -10.97 9.87 22.33
CA PHE A 228 -12.11 9.58 23.19
C PHE A 228 -12.01 10.20 24.60
N GLY A 229 -10.83 10.65 25.02
CA GLY A 229 -10.64 11.24 26.35
C GLY A 229 -11.19 10.36 27.46
N GLU A 230 -11.99 10.95 28.35
CA GLU A 230 -12.59 10.25 29.49
C GLU A 230 -13.74 9.30 29.12
N SER A 231 -14.29 9.40 27.90
CA SER A 231 -15.41 8.54 27.48
C SER A 231 -14.99 7.08 27.29
N LEU A 232 -13.69 6.82 27.19
CA LEU A 232 -13.12 5.48 27.05
C LEU A 232 -11.89 5.34 27.95
N PRO A 233 -12.00 4.65 29.10
CA PRO A 233 -10.83 4.32 29.93
C PRO A 233 -9.88 3.38 29.19
N VAL A 234 -8.64 3.81 28.95
CA VAL A 234 -7.63 3.03 28.21
C VAL A 234 -6.43 2.66 29.09
N ARG A 235 -6.14 1.35 29.19
CA ARG A 235 -4.99 0.79 29.90
C ARG A 235 -4.17 -0.09 28.97
N VAL A 236 -2.85 -0.04 29.11
CA VAL A 236 -1.92 -0.95 28.44
C VAL A 236 -1.55 -2.06 29.43
N CYS A 237 -1.69 -3.32 29.01
CA CYS A 237 -1.26 -4.47 29.82
C CYS A 237 0.27 -4.53 29.83
N THR A 238 0.89 -4.46 31.00
CA THR A 238 2.36 -4.50 31.13
C THR A 238 2.91 -5.90 31.38
N VAL A 239 2.06 -6.92 31.38
CA VAL A 239 2.49 -8.32 31.51
C VAL A 239 3.26 -8.71 30.26
N CYS A 240 4.49 -9.21 30.43
CA CYS A 240 5.25 -9.78 29.32
C CYS A 240 4.59 -11.09 28.88
N THR A 241 4.19 -11.15 27.61
CA THR A 241 3.56 -12.34 27.00
C THR A 241 4.48 -13.00 25.98
N ASP A 242 5.79 -12.77 26.09
CA ASP A 242 6.77 -13.50 25.29
C ASP A 242 6.74 -14.99 25.69
N PRO A 243 6.51 -15.93 24.75
CA PRO A 243 6.55 -17.35 25.06
C PRO A 243 7.96 -17.86 25.38
N TRP A 244 9.01 -17.12 25.01
CA TRP A 244 10.41 -17.48 25.27
C TRP A 244 10.89 -16.84 26.58
N ASN A 245 10.41 -17.34 27.72
CA ASN A 245 10.57 -16.69 29.03
C ASN A 245 11.27 -17.54 30.10
N LEU A 246 11.91 -18.64 29.70
CA LEU A 246 12.73 -19.47 30.58
C LEU A 246 14.21 -19.13 30.38
N GLU A 247 14.84 -18.59 31.43
CA GLU A 247 16.29 -18.43 31.51
C GLU A 247 16.86 -19.59 32.32
N THR A 248 18.02 -20.10 31.91
CA THR A 248 18.78 -21.02 32.77
C THR A 248 19.65 -20.16 33.69
N GLU A 249 19.45 -20.28 35.00
CA GLU A 249 20.36 -19.70 35.98
C GLU A 249 21.73 -20.36 35.82
N THR A 250 22.68 -19.68 35.17
CA THR A 250 24.08 -20.02 35.35
C THR A 250 24.50 -19.55 36.75
N GLY A 251 24.26 -20.43 37.73
CA GLY A 251 24.72 -20.28 39.09
C GLY A 251 26.21 -20.00 39.14
N GLY A 252 26.59 -18.94 39.87
CA GLY A 252 27.97 -18.66 40.23
C GLY A 252 28.54 -19.81 41.05
N GLY A 253 29.54 -20.50 40.50
CA GLY A 253 30.47 -21.31 41.27
C GLY A 253 31.71 -20.47 41.56
N GLN A 254 31.81 -19.96 42.79
CA GLN A 254 33.11 -19.65 43.38
C GLN A 254 33.91 -20.95 43.51
N GLN A 255 35.11 -20.98 42.90
CA GLN A 255 36.36 -21.44 43.51
C GLN A 255 37.53 -20.99 42.64
#